data_AF-A0A928QX94-F1
#
_entry.id   AF-A0A928QX94-F1
#
_cell.length_a   1.000
_cell.length_b   1.000
_cell.length_c   1.000
_cell.angle_alpha   90.00
_cell.angle_beta   90.00
_cell.angle_gamma   90.00
#
_symmetry.space_group_name_H-M   'P 1'
#
loop_
_entity.id
_entity.type
_entity.pdbx_description
1 polymer ?
#
loop_
_entity_poly.entity_id
_entity_poly.type
_entity_poly.pdbx_seq_one_letter_code
_entity_poly.pdbx_strand_id
1 'polypeptide(L)'
;MVYSSNEFLRFHEFEDALHANNALQGWKEKYNFTRPHEALGMKTPGAVYVPSSRQFPARIRPWEYDGRFHVIKVNNWGYVRFDRFQVYLSETMINEHVEFRPSPDGSSFWVCFRNFKIAEYSVEDGKLLNRSISRL
;
A
#
# COMPACT_ATOMS: atom_id res chain seq x y z
N MET A 1 13.98 -0.17 28.30
CA MET A 1 14.90 0.50 27.34
C MET A 1 14.81 -0.24 26.01
N VAL A 2 13.96 0.23 25.10
CA VAL A 2 13.61 -0.49 23.87
C VAL A 2 14.54 -0.03 22.75
N TYR A 3 15.61 -0.78 22.47
CA TYR A 3 16.50 -0.42 21.38
C TYR A 3 15.94 -0.93 20.04
N SER A 4 15.56 0.03 19.20
CA SER A 4 15.07 -0.12 17.82
C SER A 4 16.21 -0.43 16.83
N SER A 5 15.88 -0.87 15.61
CA SER A 5 16.80 -1.25 14.52
C SER A 5 17.91 -0.25 14.20
N ASN A 6 17.75 1.03 14.59
CA ASN A 6 18.79 2.06 14.49
C ASN A 6 20.05 1.78 15.35
N GLU A 7 20.00 0.87 16.31
CA GLU A 7 21.15 0.52 17.15
C GLU A 7 22.24 -0.23 16.37
N PHE A 8 21.88 -1.25 15.60
CA PHE A 8 22.87 -2.10 14.93
C PHE A 8 23.69 -1.33 13.89
N LEU A 9 23.01 -0.60 13.00
CA LEU A 9 23.65 0.17 11.94
C LEU A 9 24.45 1.37 12.47
N ARG A 10 24.17 1.84 13.69
CA ARG A 10 24.92 2.94 14.31
C ARG A 10 26.30 2.51 14.80
N PHE A 11 26.52 1.23 15.09
CA PHE A 11 27.75 0.72 15.69
C PHE A 11 28.54 -0.23 14.77
N HIS A 12 28.14 -0.37 13.51
CA HIS A 12 28.82 -1.24 12.54
C HIS A 12 29.14 -0.44 11.27
N GLU A 13 30.42 -0.38 10.94
CA GLU A 13 30.89 0.04 9.61
C GLU A 13 31.10 -1.21 8.75
N PHE A 14 30.72 -1.13 7.47
CA PHE A 14 30.82 -2.26 6.54
C PHE A 14 31.81 -1.92 5.43
N GLU A 15 32.79 -2.81 5.27
CA GLU A 15 33.83 -2.69 4.24
C GLU A 15 33.27 -3.04 2.85
N ASP A 16 32.42 -4.06 2.79
CA ASP A 16 31.75 -4.52 1.58
C ASP A 16 30.37 -5.16 1.88
N ALA A 17 29.66 -5.54 0.81
CA ALA A 17 28.34 -6.15 0.92
C ALA A 17 28.36 -7.54 1.58
N LEU A 18 29.46 -8.30 1.46
CA LEU A 18 29.59 -9.63 2.06
C LEU A 18 29.76 -9.51 3.58
N HIS A 19 30.61 -8.59 4.03
CA HIS A 19 30.78 -8.24 5.43
C HIS A 19 29.44 -7.77 6.03
N ALA A 20 28.73 -6.86 5.34
CA ALA A 20 27.41 -6.40 5.78
C ALA A 20 26.40 -7.56 5.91
N ASN A 21 26.33 -8.45 4.92
CA ASN A 21 25.41 -9.58 4.97
C ASN A 21 25.70 -10.52 6.14
N ASN A 22 26.96 -10.87 6.38
CA ASN A 22 27.35 -11.76 7.49
C ASN A 22 26.98 -11.15 8.85
N ALA A 23 27.28 -9.86 9.04
CA ALA A 23 26.93 -9.15 10.26
C ALA A 23 25.39 -9.06 10.46
N LEU A 24 24.64 -8.81 9.37
CA LEU A 24 23.18 -8.74 9.40
C LEU A 24 22.50 -10.09 9.69
N GLN A 25 23.07 -11.23 9.24
CA GLN A 25 22.53 -12.54 9.61
C GLN A 25 22.63 -12.75 11.12
N GLY A 26 23.82 -12.52 11.70
CA GLY A 26 24.03 -12.61 13.15
C GLY A 26 23.10 -11.68 13.94
N TRP A 27 22.89 -10.46 13.43
CA TRP A 27 21.93 -9.53 14.03
C TRP A 27 20.49 -10.03 13.94
N LYS A 28 20.08 -10.59 12.81
CA LYS A 28 18.74 -11.15 12.60
C LYS A 28 18.47 -12.30 13.58
N GLU A 29 19.43 -13.19 13.84
CA GLU A 29 19.28 -14.21 14.87
C GLU A 29 19.08 -13.58 16.25
N LYS A 30 19.95 -12.66 16.65
CA LYS A 30 19.86 -11.98 17.96
C LYS A 30 18.52 -11.24 18.13
N TYR A 31 18.10 -10.49 17.11
CA TYR A 31 16.85 -9.73 17.14
C TYR A 31 15.63 -10.65 17.26
N ASN A 32 15.57 -11.71 16.46
CA ASN A 32 14.40 -12.58 16.42
C ASN A 32 14.33 -13.55 17.61
N PHE A 33 15.46 -13.98 18.17
CA PHE A 33 15.49 -15.10 19.13
C PHE A 33 16.13 -14.80 20.48
N THR A 34 16.77 -13.64 20.66
CA THR A 34 17.44 -13.31 21.93
C THR A 34 16.90 -12.04 22.58
N ARG A 35 16.48 -11.05 21.78
CA ARG A 35 16.03 -9.75 22.32
C ARG A 35 14.54 -9.80 22.66
N PRO A 36 14.14 -9.61 23.94
CA PRO A 36 12.74 -9.47 24.30
C PRO A 36 12.23 -8.07 23.96
N HIS A 37 10.98 -7.99 23.51
CA HIS A 37 10.34 -6.73 23.15
C HIS A 37 9.18 -6.45 24.10
N GLU A 38 9.16 -5.26 24.69
CA GLU A 38 8.13 -4.84 25.65
C GLU A 38 6.73 -4.86 25.02
N ALA A 39 6.59 -4.41 23.76
CA ALA A 39 5.35 -4.49 23.00
C ALA A 39 4.83 -5.93 22.75
N LEU A 40 5.69 -6.94 22.93
CA LEU A 40 5.36 -8.36 22.83
C LEU A 40 5.28 -9.04 24.21
N GLY A 41 5.18 -8.25 25.29
CA GLY A 41 5.13 -8.77 26.66
C GLY A 41 6.45 -9.43 27.08
N MET A 42 7.58 -8.83 26.69
CA MET A 42 8.93 -9.36 26.91
C MET A 42 9.22 -10.70 26.21
N LYS A 43 8.42 -11.07 25.21
CA LYS A 43 8.73 -12.19 24.30
C LYS A 43 9.63 -11.73 23.16
N THR A 44 10.33 -12.67 22.54
CA THR A 44 11.09 -12.43 21.31
C THR A 44 10.16 -12.49 20.09
N PRO A 45 10.50 -11.83 18.97
CA PRO A 45 9.70 -11.90 17.74
C PRO A 45 9.48 -13.34 17.26
N GLY A 46 10.51 -14.19 17.31
CA GLY A 46 10.44 -15.59 16.93
C GLY A 46 9.52 -16.43 17.82
N ALA A 47 9.32 -16.03 19.08
CA ALA A 47 8.41 -16.73 20.00
C ALA A 47 6.92 -16.41 19.75
N VAL A 48 6.61 -15.31 19.06
CA VAL A 48 5.22 -14.90 18.74
C VAL A 48 4.88 -15.04 17.27
N TYR A 49 5.88 -15.17 16.40
CA TYR A 49 5.68 -15.30 14.97
C TYR A 49 4.96 -16.60 14.63
N VAL A 50 3.88 -16.49 13.85
CA VAL A 50 3.17 -17.61 13.25
C VAL A 50 3.14 -17.39 11.74
N PRO A 51 3.61 -18.34 10.92
CA PRO A 51 3.49 -18.25 9.48
C PRO A 51 2.03 -18.05 9.06
N SER A 52 1.80 -17.15 8.09
CA SER A 52 0.48 -16.96 7.49
C SER A 52 0.02 -18.25 6.83
N SER A 53 -1.20 -18.71 7.17
CA SER A 53 -1.85 -19.84 6.48
C SER A 53 -2.22 -19.50 5.04
N ARG A 54 -2.37 -18.21 4.73
CA ARG A 54 -2.59 -17.72 3.37
C ARG A 54 -1.29 -17.79 2.58
N GLN A 55 -1.24 -18.69 1.60
CA GLN A 55 -0.15 -18.76 0.64
C GLN A 55 -0.11 -17.50 -0.24
N PHE A 56 1.10 -17.08 -0.58
CA PHE A 56 1.30 -16.01 -1.55
C PHE A 56 0.92 -16.51 -2.95
N PRO A 57 -0.04 -15.88 -3.65
CA PRO A 57 -0.45 -16.34 -4.97
C PRO A 57 0.64 -16.06 -6.01
N ALA A 58 1.03 -17.07 -6.78
CA ALA A 58 2.01 -16.93 -7.86
C ALA A 58 1.54 -15.97 -8.98
N ARG A 59 0.22 -15.82 -9.15
CA ARG A 59 -0.40 -14.90 -10.12
C ARG A 59 -1.56 -14.15 -9.47
N ILE A 60 -1.52 -12.83 -9.57
CA ILE A 60 -2.64 -11.96 -9.17
C ILE A 60 -3.66 -11.98 -10.32
N ARG A 61 -4.90 -12.40 -10.05
CA ARG A 61 -5.99 -12.33 -11.03
C ARG A 61 -6.36 -10.86 -11.28
N PRO A 62 -6.70 -10.48 -12.53
CA PRO A 62 -7.30 -9.17 -12.79
C PRO A 62 -8.50 -8.94 -11.88
N TRP A 63 -8.72 -7.69 -11.48
CA TRP A 63 -9.91 -7.35 -10.71
C TRP A 63 -11.12 -7.26 -11.63
N GLU A 64 -12.18 -7.99 -11.29
CA GLU A 64 -13.44 -7.94 -12.02
C GLU A 64 -14.36 -6.91 -11.36
N TYR A 65 -14.69 -5.87 -12.12
CA TYR A 65 -15.73 -4.92 -11.75
C TYR A 65 -17.10 -5.52 -12.09
N ASP A 66 -18.12 -5.17 -11.32
CA ASP A 66 -19.46 -5.75 -11.47
C ASP A 66 -20.21 -5.26 -12.73
N GLY A 67 -19.64 -4.28 -13.44
CA GLY A 67 -20.19 -3.71 -14.66
C GLY A 67 -21.31 -2.72 -14.44
N ARG A 68 -21.62 -2.34 -13.20
CA ARG A 68 -22.66 -1.34 -12.89
C ARG A 68 -22.25 0.07 -13.30
N PHE A 69 -20.96 0.37 -13.22
CA PHE A 69 -20.44 1.70 -13.49
C PHE A 69 -19.29 1.68 -14.51
N HIS A 70 -18.93 2.87 -14.97
CA HIS A 70 -17.95 3.01 -16.04
C HIS A 70 -16.54 2.79 -15.51
N VAL A 71 -15.81 1.87 -16.14
CA VAL A 71 -14.42 1.55 -15.83
C VAL A 71 -13.51 2.16 -16.88
N ILE A 72 -12.56 2.99 -16.45
CA ILE A 72 -11.62 3.67 -17.34
C ILE A 72 -10.19 3.28 -16.96
N LYS A 73 -9.38 3.03 -17.98
CA LYS A 73 -7.94 2.83 -17.84
C LYS A 73 -7.24 4.18 -17.64
N VAL A 74 -6.41 4.27 -16.61
CA VAL A 74 -5.55 5.43 -16.37
C VAL A 74 -4.47 5.49 -17.44
N ASN A 75 -4.27 6.67 -18.02
CA ASN A 75 -3.29 6.86 -19.09
C ASN A 75 -1.84 6.78 -18.54
N ASN A 76 -0.87 6.86 -19.44
CA ASN A 76 0.56 6.82 -19.14
C ASN A 76 1.08 8.03 -18.34
N TRP A 77 0.26 9.05 -18.09
CA TRP A 77 0.61 10.25 -17.33
C TRP A 77 -0.15 10.32 -15.99
N GLY A 78 -0.87 9.26 -15.61
CA GLY A 78 -1.63 9.21 -14.35
C GLY A 78 -2.97 9.95 -14.38
N TYR A 79 -3.46 10.33 -15.57
CA TYR A 79 -4.74 11.01 -15.75
C TYR A 79 -5.83 10.06 -16.24
N VAL A 80 -7.08 10.43 -15.91
CA VAL A 80 -8.29 9.83 -16.47
C VAL A 80 -9.15 10.92 -17.11
N ARG A 81 -9.72 10.62 -18.27
CA ARG A 81 -10.78 11.44 -18.86
C ARG A 81 -12.12 10.82 -18.51
N PHE A 82 -12.94 11.57 -17.80
CA PHE A 82 -14.28 11.16 -17.37
C PHE A 82 -15.24 12.33 -17.58
N ASP A 83 -16.33 12.08 -18.30
CA ASP A 83 -17.23 13.12 -18.79
C ASP A 83 -16.46 14.24 -19.53
N ARG A 84 -16.68 15.51 -19.19
CA ARG A 84 -15.97 16.67 -19.75
C ARG A 84 -14.65 16.99 -19.04
N PHE A 85 -14.26 16.20 -18.04
CA PHE A 85 -13.12 16.50 -17.17
C PHE A 85 -11.94 15.59 -17.44
N GLN A 86 -10.74 16.15 -17.21
CA GLN A 86 -9.50 15.39 -17.14
C GLN A 86 -8.96 15.50 -15.71
N VAL A 87 -8.98 14.39 -14.97
CA VAL A 87 -8.60 14.34 -13.56
C VAL A 87 -7.27 13.61 -13.38
N TYR A 88 -6.38 14.18 -12.56
CA TYR A 88 -5.12 13.54 -12.19
C TYR A 88 -5.30 12.63 -10.97
N LEU A 89 -4.92 11.36 -11.08
CA LEU A 89 -4.93 10.40 -9.98
C LEU A 89 -3.54 10.29 -9.36
N SER A 90 -2.62 9.58 -10.01
CA SER A 90 -1.23 9.39 -9.60
C SER A 90 -0.47 8.63 -10.69
N GLU A 91 0.85 8.78 -10.73
CA GLU A 91 1.72 7.93 -11.55
C GLU A 91 1.65 6.46 -11.14
N THR A 92 1.42 6.16 -9.86
CA THR A 92 1.29 4.76 -9.38
C THR A 92 0.07 4.05 -9.95
N MET A 93 -0.88 4.81 -10.50
CA MET A 93 -2.10 4.29 -11.10
C MET A 93 -1.98 4.11 -12.61
N ILE A 94 -0.85 4.43 -13.24
CA ILE A 94 -0.64 4.25 -14.68
C ILE A 94 -0.95 2.81 -15.08
N ASN A 95 -1.70 2.65 -16.16
CA ASN A 95 -2.19 1.36 -16.69
C ASN A 95 -3.20 0.59 -15.83
N GLU A 96 -3.53 1.07 -14.63
CA GLU A 96 -4.60 0.49 -13.83
C GLU A 96 -5.97 0.91 -14.34
N HIS A 97 -6.99 0.14 -13.94
CA HIS A 97 -8.38 0.43 -14.23
C HIS A 97 -9.06 0.96 -12.98
N VAL A 98 -9.89 1.98 -13.14
CA VAL A 98 -10.66 2.58 -12.05
C VAL A 98 -12.12 2.74 -12.45
N GLU A 99 -13.01 2.58 -11.49
CA GLU A 99 -14.45 2.72 -11.68
C GLU A 99 -14.93 4.06 -11.13
N PHE A 100 -15.80 4.75 -11.87
CA PHE A 100 -16.41 6.01 -11.43
C PHE A 100 -17.81 5.76 -10.91
N ARG A 101 -18.01 5.92 -9.60
CA ARG A 101 -19.31 5.73 -8.94
C ARG A 101 -19.91 7.09 -8.55
N PRO A 102 -21.20 7.35 -8.78
CA PRO A 102 -21.83 8.52 -8.19
C PRO A 102 -21.85 8.40 -6.67
N SER A 103 -21.67 9.53 -6.00
CA SER A 103 -21.99 9.66 -4.57
C SER A 103 -23.49 9.43 -4.33
N PRO A 104 -23.91 9.04 -3.11
CA PRO A 104 -25.33 8.79 -2.80
C PRO A 104 -26.26 9.97 -3.08
N ASP A 105 -25.77 11.20 -2.92
CA ASP A 105 -26.49 12.45 -3.18
C ASP A 105 -26.29 12.98 -4.62
N GLY A 106 -25.40 12.36 -5.39
CA GLY A 106 -25.15 12.70 -6.80
C GLY A 106 -24.38 13.99 -7.04
N SER A 107 -23.92 14.67 -5.98
CA SER A 107 -23.17 15.94 -6.07
C SER A 107 -21.71 15.74 -6.54
N SER A 108 -21.20 14.52 -6.36
CA SER A 108 -19.82 14.14 -6.66
C SER A 108 -19.71 12.74 -7.26
N PHE A 109 -18.55 12.41 -7.82
CA PHE A 109 -18.19 11.05 -8.23
C PHE A 109 -16.97 10.54 -7.45
N TRP A 110 -17.04 9.29 -7.01
CA TRP A 110 -15.95 8.55 -6.41
C TRP A 110 -15.15 7.84 -7.49
N VAL A 111 -13.83 7.92 -7.39
CA VAL A 111 -12.92 7.09 -8.17
C VAL A 111 -12.56 5.87 -7.32
N CYS A 112 -12.85 4.69 -7.83
CA CYS A 112 -12.72 3.42 -7.13
C CYS A 112 -11.66 2.53 -7.79
N PHE A 113 -10.59 2.22 -7.07
CA PHE A 113 -9.63 1.19 -7.46
C PHE A 113 -9.97 -0.10 -6.73
N ARG A 114 -10.37 -1.13 -7.47
CA ARG A 114 -10.87 -2.39 -6.90
C ARG A 114 -11.99 -2.12 -5.87
N ASN A 115 -11.79 -2.55 -4.63
CA ASN A 115 -12.71 -2.36 -3.51
C ASN A 115 -12.38 -1.14 -2.63
N PHE A 116 -11.67 -0.13 -3.17
CA PHE A 116 -11.29 1.07 -2.43
C PHE A 116 -11.74 2.34 -3.17
N LYS A 117 -12.37 3.26 -2.46
CA LYS A 117 -12.50 4.66 -2.86
C LYS A 117 -11.14 5.31 -2.68
N ILE A 118 -10.59 5.89 -3.75
CA ILE A 118 -9.26 6.53 -3.73
C ILE A 118 -9.33 8.05 -3.90
N ALA A 119 -10.41 8.56 -4.46
CA ALA A 119 -10.64 9.99 -4.62
C ALA A 119 -12.13 10.30 -4.81
N GLU A 120 -12.47 11.57 -4.64
CA GLU A 120 -13.81 12.12 -4.86
C GLU A 120 -13.68 13.46 -5.57
N TYR A 121 -14.51 13.68 -6.57
CA TYR A 121 -14.49 14.88 -7.40
C TYR A 121 -15.90 15.43 -7.60
N SER A 122 -16.00 16.75 -7.70
CA SER A 122 -17.24 17.47 -7.95
C SER A 122 -17.78 17.17 -9.34
N VAL A 123 -19.10 16.95 -9.46
CA VAL A 123 -19.78 16.82 -10.77
C VAL A 123 -19.85 18.18 -11.49
N GLU A 124 -19.90 19.28 -10.75
CA GLU A 124 -20.09 20.61 -11.33
C GLU A 124 -18.87 21.09 -12.10
N ASP A 125 -17.69 21.03 -11.47
CA ASP A 125 -16.45 21.64 -11.96
C ASP A 125 -15.28 20.65 -12.08
N GLY A 126 -15.47 19.38 -11.73
CA GLY A 126 -14.43 18.35 -11.82
C GLY A 126 -13.29 18.54 -10.83
N LYS A 127 -13.43 19.44 -9.84
CA LYS A 127 -12.40 19.64 -8.83
C LYS A 127 -12.36 18.47 -7.85
N LEU A 128 -11.15 18.18 -7.40
CA LEU A 128 -10.89 17.20 -6.35
C LEU A 128 -11.48 17.70 -5.03
N LEU A 129 -12.40 16.93 -4.47
CA LEU A 129 -13.00 17.19 -3.16
C LEU A 129 -12.24 16.47 -2.05
N ASN A 130 -11.81 15.22 -2.29
CA ASN A 130 -11.16 14.39 -1.26
C ASN A 130 -10.20 13.35 -1.88
N ARG A 131 -9.10 13.04 -1.17
CA ARG A 131 -8.12 11.97 -1.49
C ARG A 131 -7.97 10.91 -0.40
N SER A 132 -8.84 10.91 0.60
CA SER A 132 -8.83 9.86 1.62
C SER A 132 -9.14 8.52 0.96
N ILE A 133 -8.28 7.55 1.24
CA ILE A 133 -8.46 6.18 0.77
C ILE A 133 -9.26 5.42 1.81
N SER A 134 -10.40 4.88 1.40
CA SER A 134 -11.24 4.06 2.25
C SER A 134 -11.71 2.82 1.50
N ARG A 135 -11.96 1.74 2.26
CA ARG A 135 -12.60 0.55 1.71
C ARG A 135 -14.08 0.85 1.46
N LEU A 136 -14.59 0.40 0.31
CA LEU A 136 -16.01 0.47 -0.04
C LEU A 136 -16.85 -0.53 0.76
#